data_AF-A0AAT9F5N3-F1
#
_entry.id   AF-A0AAT9F5N3-F1
#
_cell.length_a   1.000
_cell.length_b   1.000
_cell.length_c   1.000
_cell.angle_alpha   90.00
_cell.angle_beta   90.00
_cell.angle_gamma   90.00
#
_symmetry.space_group_name_H-M   'P 1'
#
loop_
_entity.id
_entity.type
_entity.pdbx_description
1 polymer ?
#
loop_
_entity_poly.entity_id
_entity_poly.type
_entity_poly.pdbx_seq_one_letter_code
_entity_poly.pdbx_strand_id
1 'polypeptide(L)'
;MMRLHGDFSELSKLFSIYFGQDYDLFTDAETAEGVIDGFLEQNGSQVIRDILEETKEFQATYAGRINEGMAEHFSDEFVPESWGTTAVAFFAMLQRKAELKLG
;
A
#
# COMPACT_ATOMS: atom_id res chain seq x y z
N MET A 1 -11.47 24.26 -6.03
CA MET A 1 -10.54 23.18 -5.66
C MET A 1 -11.37 22.03 -5.11
N MET A 2 -11.47 20.95 -5.87
CA MET A 2 -12.23 19.76 -5.49
C MET A 2 -11.33 18.94 -4.56
N ARG A 3 -11.70 18.81 -3.27
CA ARG A 3 -11.08 17.79 -2.39
C ARG A 3 -11.55 16.43 -2.90
N LEU A 4 -10.70 15.76 -3.67
CA LEU A 4 -10.91 14.37 -4.05
C LEU A 4 -10.40 13.51 -2.88
N HIS A 5 -11.34 12.83 -2.20
CA HIS A 5 -11.23 11.53 -1.52
C HIS A 5 -9.88 11.18 -0.85
N GLY A 6 -9.86 11.04 0.49
CA GLY A 6 -8.79 10.43 1.32
C GLY A 6 -7.38 11.01 1.16
N ASP A 7 -6.73 11.42 2.25
CA ASP A 7 -5.29 11.68 2.20
C ASP A 7 -4.56 10.33 2.25
N PHE A 8 -4.16 9.80 1.09
CA PHE A 8 -3.51 8.49 0.96
C PHE A 8 -1.97 8.61 0.94
N SER A 9 -1.44 9.49 1.79
CA SER A 9 -0.03 9.88 1.76
C SER A 9 0.93 8.75 2.10
N GLU A 10 0.57 7.86 3.03
CA GLU A 10 1.41 6.72 3.39
C GLU A 10 1.33 5.60 2.35
N LEU A 11 0.16 5.39 1.73
CA LEU A 11 0.05 4.51 0.56
C LEU A 11 0.90 5.01 -0.62
N SER A 12 0.85 6.30 -0.94
CA SER A 12 1.73 6.89 -1.97
C SER A 12 3.22 6.71 -1.65
N LYS A 13 3.63 6.89 -0.38
CA LYS A 13 5.02 6.65 0.04
C LYS A 13 5.41 5.19 -0.09
N LEU A 14 4.55 4.27 0.35
CA LEU A 14 4.78 2.83 0.20
C LEU A 14 5.00 2.49 -1.27
N PHE A 15 4.12 2.95 -2.17
CA PHE A 15 4.23 2.66 -3.58
C PHE A 15 5.46 3.29 -4.23
N SER A 16 5.67 4.59 -4.06
CA SER A 16 6.79 5.28 -4.70
C SER A 16 8.17 4.84 -4.22
N ILE A 17 8.33 4.50 -2.93
CA ILE A 17 9.65 4.18 -2.34
C ILE A 17 9.92 2.67 -2.39
N TYR A 18 8.93 1.84 -2.03
CA TYR A 18 9.15 0.41 -1.83
C TYR A 18 8.69 -0.45 -3.01
N PHE A 19 7.85 0.09 -3.90
CA PHE A 19 7.41 -0.59 -5.13
C PHE A 19 7.81 0.14 -6.41
N GLY A 20 8.43 1.33 -6.27
CA GLY A 20 8.88 2.16 -7.36
C GLY A 20 10.16 1.65 -8.03
N GLN A 21 10.73 2.47 -8.91
CA GLN A 21 11.88 2.10 -9.72
C GLN A 21 13.14 1.78 -8.89
N ASP A 22 13.31 2.45 -7.76
CA ASP A 22 14.48 2.36 -6.89
C ASP A 22 14.23 1.48 -5.64
N TYR A 23 13.29 0.52 -5.72
CA TYR A 23 12.92 -0.31 -4.56
C TYR A 23 14.11 -1.11 -4.01
N ASP A 24 15.05 -1.48 -4.88
CA ASP A 24 16.27 -2.23 -4.56
C ASP A 24 17.22 -1.47 -3.61
N LEU A 25 17.05 -0.14 -3.49
CA LEU A 25 17.76 0.65 -2.49
C LEU A 25 17.21 0.47 -1.06
N PHE A 26 15.97 0.00 -0.93
CA PHE A 26 15.25 -0.10 0.35
C PHE A 26 14.92 -1.53 0.75
N THR A 27 14.87 -2.46 -0.22
CA THR A 27 14.57 -3.87 0.03
C THR A 27 15.09 -4.78 -1.08
N ASP A 28 15.62 -5.95 -0.70
CA ASP A 28 15.95 -7.05 -1.62
C ASP A 28 14.75 -8.00 -1.84
N ALA A 29 13.55 -7.61 -1.39
CA ALA A 29 12.37 -8.47 -1.49
C ALA A 29 11.88 -8.57 -2.94
N GLU A 30 11.60 -9.80 -3.38
CA GLU A 30 11.07 -10.08 -4.72
C GLU A 30 9.54 -10.31 -4.73
N THR A 31 8.89 -10.18 -3.58
CA THR A 31 7.44 -10.42 -3.44
C THR A 31 6.77 -9.24 -2.76
N ALA A 32 5.53 -8.92 -3.14
CA ALA A 32 4.76 -7.88 -2.46
C ALA A 32 4.66 -8.12 -0.95
N GLU A 33 4.60 -9.39 -0.52
CA GLU A 33 4.59 -9.75 0.88
C GLU A 33 5.87 -9.31 1.60
N GLY A 34 7.04 -9.66 1.04
CA GLY A 34 8.33 -9.30 1.61
C GLY A 34 8.59 -7.79 1.63
N VAL A 35 8.12 -7.07 0.61
CA VAL A 35 8.19 -5.61 0.57
C VAL A 35 7.35 -4.98 1.70
N ILE A 36 6.12 -5.46 1.91
CA ILE A 36 5.27 -5.01 3.02
C ILE A 36 5.93 -5.32 4.37
N ASP A 37 6.50 -6.51 4.54
CA ASP A 37 7.20 -6.87 5.77
C ASP A 37 8.37 -5.93 6.04
N GLY A 38 9.19 -5.64 5.03
CA GLY A 38 10.28 -4.68 5.12
C GLY A 38 9.81 -3.28 5.49
N PHE A 39 8.76 -2.76 4.85
CA PHE A 39 8.15 -1.48 5.20
C PHE A 39 7.71 -1.44 6.68
N LEU A 40 7.00 -2.47 7.15
CA LEU A 40 6.49 -2.54 8.52
C LEU A 40 7.60 -2.73 9.56
N GLU A 41 8.75 -3.30 9.19
CA GLU A 41 9.92 -3.43 10.05
C GLU A 41 10.72 -2.12 10.16
N GLN A 42 10.82 -1.37 9.06
CA GLN A 42 11.61 -0.13 8.99
C GLN A 42 10.89 1.08 9.59
N ASN A 43 9.55 1.04 9.70
CA ASN A 43 8.75 2.19 10.13
C ASN A 43 8.20 2.07 11.55
N GLY A 44 8.00 3.22 12.19
CA GLY A 44 7.48 3.32 13.55
C GLY A 44 5.97 3.08 13.65
N SER A 45 5.49 2.82 14.86
CA SER A 45 4.07 2.46 15.10
C SER A 45 3.06 3.51 14.67
N GLN A 46 3.42 4.80 14.60
CA GLN A 46 2.51 5.84 14.08
C GLN A 46 2.28 5.65 12.58
N VAL A 47 3.34 5.52 11.78
CA VAL A 47 3.26 5.27 10.34
C VAL A 47 2.47 4.00 10.03
N ILE A 48 2.64 2.95 10.85
CA ILE A 48 1.89 1.70 10.68
C ILE A 48 0.39 1.89 10.99
N ARG A 49 0.02 2.76 11.94
CA ARG A 49 -1.39 3.10 12.18
C ARG A 49 -1.96 3.91 11.01
N ASP A 50 -1.22 4.89 10.53
CA ASP A 50 -1.64 5.78 9.45
C ASP A 50 -1.90 4.97 8.17
N ILE A 51 -0.97 4.10 7.75
CA ILE A 51 -1.18 3.27 6.56
C ILE A 51 -2.33 2.25 6.73
N LEU A 52 -2.60 1.78 7.95
CA LEU A 52 -3.72 0.89 8.23
C LEU A 52 -5.06 1.63 8.09
N GLU A 53 -5.12 2.87 8.59
CA GLU A 53 -6.29 3.73 8.43
C GLU A 53 -6.54 4.06 6.95
N GLU A 54 -5.50 4.49 6.23
CA GLU A 54 -5.57 4.75 4.78
C GLU A 54 -5.99 3.51 3.99
N THR A 55 -5.44 2.33 4.31
CA THR A 55 -5.81 1.05 3.67
C THR A 55 -7.30 0.76 3.85
N LYS A 56 -7.81 0.91 5.07
CA LYS A 56 -9.24 0.68 5.39
C LYS A 56 -10.13 1.70 4.69
N GLU A 57 -9.74 2.96 4.69
CA GLU A 57 -10.47 4.03 3.99
C GLU A 57 -10.53 3.77 2.49
N PHE A 58 -9.40 3.37 1.88
CA PHE A 58 -9.33 3.05 0.46
C PHE A 58 -10.25 1.87 0.10
N GLN A 59 -10.15 0.77 0.86
CA GLN A 59 -11.00 -0.40 0.64
C GLN A 59 -12.49 -0.09 0.81
N ALA A 60 -12.88 0.76 1.77
CA ALA A 60 -14.26 1.18 1.97
C ALA A 60 -14.75 2.09 0.85
N THR A 61 -13.93 3.05 0.42
CA THR A 61 -14.25 4.03 -0.61
C THR A 61 -14.39 3.40 -2.00
N TYR A 62 -13.57 2.39 -2.29
CA TYR A 62 -13.53 1.68 -3.56
C TYR A 62 -14.09 0.26 -3.48
N ALA A 63 -14.96 -0.01 -2.50
CA ALA A 63 -15.60 -1.32 -2.36
C ALA A 63 -16.30 -1.75 -3.67
N GLY A 64 -15.94 -2.94 -4.17
CA GLY A 64 -16.45 -3.46 -5.45
C GLY A 64 -15.74 -2.94 -6.70
N ARG A 65 -14.84 -1.95 -6.58
CA ARG A 65 -14.10 -1.32 -7.68
C ARG A 65 -12.66 -0.92 -7.31
N ILE A 66 -11.99 -1.71 -6.45
CA ILE A 66 -10.63 -1.44 -5.96
C ILE A 66 -9.62 -1.25 -7.09
N ASN A 67 -9.73 -2.03 -8.17
CA ASN A 67 -8.84 -1.90 -9.32
C ASN A 67 -9.01 -0.54 -10.03
N GLU A 68 -10.23 -0.02 -10.12
CA GLU A 68 -10.49 1.31 -10.68
C GLU A 68 -9.91 2.39 -9.77
N GLY A 69 -10.11 2.27 -8.44
CA GLY A 69 -9.50 3.18 -7.48
C GLY A 69 -7.97 3.20 -7.56
N MET A 70 -7.34 2.03 -7.70
CA MET A 70 -5.90 1.93 -7.89
C MET A 70 -5.45 2.65 -9.16
N ALA A 71 -6.16 2.46 -10.27
CA ALA A 71 -5.86 3.14 -11.52
C ALA A 71 -6.08 4.67 -11.43
N GLU A 72 -7.05 5.12 -10.64
CA GLU A 72 -7.32 6.55 -10.41
C GLU A 72 -6.21 7.25 -9.63
N HIS A 73 -5.54 6.56 -8.70
CA HIS A 73 -4.62 7.19 -7.74
C HIS A 73 -3.16 6.79 -7.88
N PHE A 74 -2.87 5.59 -8.36
CA PHE A 74 -1.54 4.96 -8.23
C PHE A 74 -1.05 4.28 -9.52
N SER A 75 -1.70 4.49 -10.67
CA SER A 75 -1.37 3.78 -11.92
C SER A 75 0.08 3.92 -12.37
N ASP A 76 0.68 5.09 -12.07
CA ASP A 76 2.05 5.42 -12.48
C ASP A 76 3.09 4.94 -11.44
N GLU A 77 2.64 4.56 -10.24
CA GLU A 77 3.51 4.25 -9.10
C GLU A 77 3.53 2.76 -8.76
N PHE A 78 2.42 2.05 -8.91
CA PHE A 78 2.33 0.65 -8.53
C PHE A 78 1.42 -0.18 -9.44
N VAL A 79 1.98 -1.27 -9.97
CA VAL A 79 1.28 -2.29 -10.75
C VAL A 79 1.34 -3.61 -9.98
N PRO A 80 0.26 -4.01 -9.28
CA PRO A 80 0.22 -5.22 -8.45
C PRO A 80 0.65 -6.50 -9.16
N GLU A 81 0.31 -6.62 -10.45
CA GLU A 81 0.58 -7.78 -11.27
C GLU A 81 2.08 -8.02 -11.49
N SER A 82 2.89 -6.95 -11.55
CA SER A 82 4.35 -7.02 -11.62
C SER A 82 4.97 -7.67 -10.39
N TRP A 83 4.23 -7.72 -9.28
CA TRP A 83 4.62 -8.30 -8.00
C TRP A 83 3.86 -9.59 -7.68
N GLY A 84 3.24 -10.22 -8.69
CA GLY A 84 2.56 -11.50 -8.55
C GLY A 84 1.29 -11.45 -7.71
N THR A 85 0.67 -10.28 -7.55
CA THR A 85 -0.55 -10.08 -6.75
C THR A 85 -1.64 -9.34 -7.53
N THR A 86 -2.78 -9.10 -6.90
CA THR A 86 -3.86 -8.21 -7.39
C THR A 86 -4.05 -7.07 -6.40
N ALA A 87 -4.64 -5.95 -6.81
CA ALA A 87 -4.90 -4.86 -5.88
C ALA A 87 -5.73 -5.31 -4.66
N VAL A 88 -6.76 -6.12 -4.87
CA VAL A 88 -7.60 -6.65 -3.79
C VAL A 88 -6.78 -7.50 -2.81
N ALA A 89 -5.96 -8.42 -3.33
CA ALA A 89 -5.11 -9.27 -2.50
C ALA A 89 -4.02 -8.46 -1.77
N PHE A 90 -3.46 -7.45 -2.43
CA PHE A 90 -2.48 -6.54 -1.86
C PHE A 90 -3.05 -5.80 -0.64
N PHE A 91 -4.17 -5.10 -0.77
CA PHE A 91 -4.75 -4.35 0.36
C PHE A 91 -5.19 -5.27 1.49
N ALA A 92 -5.74 -6.45 1.19
CA ALA A 92 -6.08 -7.44 2.21
C ALA A 92 -4.84 -7.91 3.00
N MET A 93 -3.71 -8.11 2.30
CA MET A 93 -2.44 -8.50 2.90
C MET A 93 -1.84 -7.37 3.74
N LEU A 94 -1.82 -6.14 3.22
CA LEU A 94 -1.32 -4.95 3.91
C LEU A 94 -2.09 -4.71 5.21
N GLN A 95 -3.44 -4.72 5.15
CA GLN A 95 -4.28 -4.58 6.33
C GLN A 95 -3.96 -5.64 7.38
N ARG A 96 -3.96 -6.93 6.98
CA ARG A 96 -3.72 -8.05 7.91
C ARG A 96 -2.38 -7.93 8.61
N LYS A 97 -1.31 -7.59 7.87
CA LYS A 97 0.03 -7.49 8.45
C LYS A 97 0.19 -6.27 9.34
N ALA A 98 -0.36 -5.12 8.96
CA ALA A 98 -0.33 -3.92 9.80
C ALA A 98 -1.10 -4.14 11.12
N GLU A 99 -2.26 -4.80 11.08
CA GLU A 99 -2.99 -5.20 12.29
C GLU A 99 -2.16 -6.13 13.18
N LEU A 100 -1.48 -7.12 12.59
CA LEU A 100 -0.64 -8.07 13.31
C LEU A 100 0.61 -7.40 13.93
N LYS A 101 1.15 -6.36 13.30
CA LYS A 101 2.31 -5.60 13.78
C LYS A 101 1.96 -4.65 14.93
N LEU A 102 0.71 -4.18 15.01
CA LEU A 102 0.22 -3.26 16.03
C LEU A 102 -0.38 -3.94 17.27
N GLY A 103 -0.77 -5.22 17.14
CA GLY A 103 -1.26 -6.06 18.24
C GLY A 103 -0.13 -6.59 19.12
#